data_AF-N6X5R6-F1
#
_entry.id   AF-N6X5R6-F1
#
_cell.length_a   1.000
_cell.length_b   1.000
_cell.length_c   1.000
_cell.angle_alpha   90.00
_cell.angle_beta   90.00
_cell.angle_gamma   90.00
#
_symmetry.space_group_name_H-M   'P 1'
#
loop_
_entity.id
_entity.type
_entity.pdbx_description
1 polymer ?
#
loop_
_entity_poly.entity_id
_entity_poly.type
_entity_poly.pdbx_seq_one_letter_code
_entity_poly.pdbx_strand_id
1 'polypeptide(L)'
;MYQSESFQRESPFVTWSTREPAGACELGKRALLSQGYQIDGSDAVRVKGQKLFQPKPDQGVSLDITLVCLPSNVGAVVYANALQTRFALKAASTSTGVSVAGLGSISLPWSADKEAMVKVGEETVTDPDFYRRLFALIEALDGTSVGTADLGSAEVPR
;
A
#
# COMPACT_ATOMS: atom_id res chain seq x y z
N MET A 1 16.45 16.66 -4.41
CA MET A 1 15.20 15.88 -4.51
C MET A 1 14.61 15.99 -5.92
N TYR A 2 14.07 17.13 -6.40
CA TYR A 2 13.60 17.19 -7.81
C TYR A 2 14.75 17.04 -8.84
N GLN A 3 15.98 17.44 -8.50
CA GLN A 3 17.14 17.33 -9.38
C GLN A 3 17.65 15.89 -9.57
N SER A 4 17.23 14.96 -8.72
CA SER A 4 17.51 13.52 -8.86
C SER A 4 16.34 12.79 -9.53
N GLU A 5 15.26 13.49 -9.88
CA GLU A 5 14.13 12.93 -10.59
C GLU A 5 14.52 12.69 -12.05
N SER A 6 14.22 11.48 -12.56
CA SER A 6 14.54 11.11 -13.93
C SER A 6 13.30 10.64 -14.67
N PHE A 7 13.00 11.27 -15.80
CA PHE A 7 11.87 10.90 -16.65
C PHE A 7 12.35 9.90 -17.71
N GLN A 8 12.33 8.63 -17.36
CA GLN A 8 12.71 7.55 -18.26
C GLN A 8 11.52 7.14 -19.13
N ARG A 9 11.80 6.71 -20.37
CA ARG A 9 10.77 6.19 -21.29
C ARG A 9 10.17 4.87 -20.76
N GLU A 10 11.02 4.06 -20.15
CA GLU A 10 10.63 2.82 -19.47
C GLU A 10 10.32 3.14 -18.01
N SER A 11 9.12 2.80 -17.57
CA SER A 11 8.62 3.12 -16.24
C SER A 11 8.20 1.84 -15.53
N PRO A 12 8.63 1.60 -14.29
CA PRO A 12 8.17 0.46 -13.50
C PRO A 12 6.73 0.63 -13.01
N PHE A 13 6.12 1.82 -13.20
CA PHE A 13 4.82 2.17 -12.65
C PHE A 13 3.64 1.81 -13.57
N VAL A 14 3.85 0.99 -14.61
CA VAL A 14 2.85 0.72 -15.64
C VAL A 14 2.90 -0.72 -16.18
N THR A 15 1.73 -1.30 -16.45
CA THR A 15 1.55 -2.51 -17.27
C THR A 15 0.37 -2.35 -18.26
N TRP A 16 0.20 -3.32 -19.15
CA TRP A 16 -0.80 -3.32 -20.21
C TRP A 16 -1.77 -4.49 -20.05
N SER A 17 -3.04 -4.28 -20.40
CA SER A 17 -4.05 -5.33 -20.48
C SER A 17 -4.81 -5.22 -21.79
N THR A 18 -5.24 -6.36 -22.32
CA THR A 18 -6.12 -6.43 -23.49
C THR A 18 -7.59 -6.15 -23.14
N ARG A 19 -7.92 -5.98 -21.85
CA ARG A 19 -9.25 -5.61 -21.40
C ARG A 19 -9.51 -4.12 -21.54
N GLU A 20 -10.80 -3.77 -21.58
CA GLU A 20 -11.21 -2.38 -21.39
C GLU A 20 -10.83 -1.87 -19.99
N PRO A 21 -10.69 -0.54 -19.80
CA PRO A 21 -10.17 0.05 -18.56
C PRO A 21 -10.85 -0.44 -17.27
N ALA A 22 -12.19 -0.56 -17.29
CA ALA A 22 -12.93 -1.05 -16.14
C ALA A 22 -12.62 -2.52 -15.82
N GLY A 23 -12.49 -3.36 -16.87
CA GLY A 23 -12.13 -4.77 -16.71
C GLY A 23 -10.71 -4.95 -16.18
N ALA A 24 -9.75 -4.14 -16.64
CA ALA A 24 -8.38 -4.15 -16.14
C ALA A 24 -8.30 -3.72 -14.67
N CYS A 25 -9.06 -2.69 -14.27
CA CYS A 25 -9.10 -2.23 -12.88
C CYS A 25 -9.83 -3.22 -11.96
N GLU A 26 -10.82 -3.96 -12.45
CA GLU A 26 -11.42 -5.06 -11.69
C GLU A 26 -10.42 -6.20 -11.42
N LEU A 27 -9.49 -6.50 -12.34
CA LEU A 27 -8.39 -7.42 -12.06
C LEU A 27 -7.43 -6.85 -11.02
N GLY A 28 -7.08 -5.57 -11.13
CA GLY A 28 -6.29 -4.85 -10.13
C GLY A 28 -6.91 -4.90 -8.73
N LYS A 29 -8.23 -4.69 -8.64
CA LYS A 29 -9.00 -4.79 -7.40
C LYS A 29 -8.95 -6.19 -6.82
N ARG A 30 -9.14 -7.23 -7.64
CA ARG A 30 -9.03 -8.63 -7.22
C ARG A 30 -7.62 -8.97 -6.72
N ALA A 31 -6.58 -8.49 -7.42
CA ALA A 31 -5.20 -8.66 -6.99
C ALA A 31 -4.97 -8.05 -5.60
N LEU A 32 -5.34 -6.79 -5.40
CA LEU A 32 -5.20 -6.12 -4.10
C LEU A 32 -5.98 -6.82 -2.98
N LEU A 33 -7.24 -7.21 -3.23
CA LEU A 33 -8.04 -7.97 -2.27
C LEU A 33 -7.37 -9.30 -1.91
N SER A 34 -6.81 -10.02 -2.88
CA SER A 34 -6.11 -11.30 -2.65
C SER A 34 -4.86 -11.15 -1.78
N GLN A 35 -4.23 -9.97 -1.79
CA GLN A 35 -3.07 -9.64 -0.96
C GLN A 35 -3.46 -9.06 0.42
N GLY A 36 -4.76 -8.99 0.73
CA GLY A 36 -5.29 -8.50 2.01
C GLY A 36 -5.33 -6.97 2.13
N TYR A 37 -5.39 -6.26 1.01
CA TYR A 37 -5.66 -4.82 1.01
C TYR A 37 -7.16 -4.57 1.22
N GLN A 38 -7.48 -3.56 2.02
CA GLN A 38 -8.82 -3.00 2.11
C GLN A 38 -9.00 -2.02 0.95
N ILE A 39 -10.12 -2.12 0.21
CA ILE A 39 -10.38 -1.28 -0.96
C ILE A 39 -11.29 -0.12 -0.58
N ASP A 40 -10.93 1.08 -1.02
CA ASP A 40 -11.71 2.29 -0.84
C ASP A 40 -12.46 2.69 -2.12
N GLY A 41 -13.72 3.07 -1.94
CA GLY A 41 -14.56 3.60 -3.02
C GLY A 41 -15.05 2.56 -4.03
N SER A 42 -15.66 3.07 -5.11
CA SER A 42 -16.34 2.27 -6.13
C SER A 42 -16.08 2.77 -7.56
N ASP A 43 -14.98 3.48 -7.79
CA ASP A 43 -14.60 3.98 -9.11
C ASP A 43 -14.20 2.79 -10.01
N ALA A 44 -14.81 2.69 -11.20
CA ALA A 44 -14.61 1.57 -12.11
C ALA A 44 -13.22 1.58 -12.77
N VAL A 45 -12.59 2.75 -12.91
CA VAL A 45 -11.30 2.93 -13.60
C VAL A 45 -10.19 3.40 -12.67
N ARG A 46 -10.47 3.45 -11.37
CA ARG A 46 -9.49 3.75 -10.33
C ARG A 46 -9.74 2.91 -9.10
N VAL A 47 -8.71 2.22 -8.63
CA VAL A 47 -8.76 1.39 -7.43
C VAL A 47 -7.79 1.95 -6.42
N LYS A 48 -8.26 2.13 -5.18
CA LYS A 48 -7.39 2.46 -4.04
C LYS A 48 -7.45 1.31 -3.06
N GLY A 49 -6.28 0.85 -2.63
CA GLY A 49 -6.16 -0.19 -1.62
C GLY A 49 -5.18 0.22 -0.54
N GLN A 50 -5.54 -0.05 0.71
CA GLN A 50 -4.68 0.19 1.86
C GLN A 50 -4.41 -1.12 2.61
N LYS A 51 -3.16 -1.31 3.03
CA LYS A 51 -2.78 -2.38 3.94
C LYS A 51 -1.97 -1.83 5.11
N LEU A 52 -2.40 -2.15 6.32
CA LEU A 52 -1.75 -1.76 7.55
C LEU A 52 -0.86 -2.88 8.07
N PHE A 53 0.30 -2.50 8.55
CA PHE A 53 1.29 -3.38 9.16
C PHE A 53 1.70 -2.79 10.51
N GLN A 54 1.94 -3.66 11.49
CA GLN A 54 2.47 -3.28 12.79
C GLN A 54 3.70 -4.14 13.10
N PRO A 55 4.89 -3.78 12.57
CA PRO A 55 6.11 -4.58 12.78
C PRO A 55 6.53 -4.66 14.25
N LYS A 56 6.19 -3.62 15.03
CA LYS A 56 6.41 -3.53 16.48
C LYS A 56 5.20 -2.86 17.13
N PRO A 57 4.93 -3.07 18.43
CA PRO A 57 3.79 -2.46 19.12
C PRO A 57 3.74 -0.93 18.98
N ASP A 58 4.90 -0.28 18.95
CA ASP A 58 5.07 1.17 18.88
C ASP A 58 5.19 1.74 17.44
N GLN A 59 5.11 0.89 16.42
CA GLN A 59 5.36 1.27 15.03
C GLN A 59 4.26 0.78 14.10
N GLY A 60 3.71 1.70 13.32
CA GLY A 60 2.73 1.41 12.28
C GLY A 60 3.32 1.72 10.92
N VAL A 61 2.97 0.91 9.93
CA VAL A 61 3.26 1.19 8.53
C VAL A 61 1.97 1.00 7.74
N SER A 62 1.62 1.99 6.92
CA SER A 62 0.59 1.85 5.90
C SER A 62 1.26 1.71 4.54
N LEU A 63 0.70 0.85 3.71
CA LEU A 63 1.03 0.77 2.29
C LEU A 63 -0.24 1.03 1.49
N ASP A 64 -0.27 2.16 0.81
CA ASP A 64 -1.40 2.67 0.05
C ASP A 64 -1.09 2.55 -1.44
N ILE A 65 -1.83 1.69 -2.15
CA ILE A 65 -1.69 1.48 -3.59
C ILE A 65 -2.86 2.15 -4.31
N THR A 66 -2.57 2.94 -5.32
CA THR A 66 -3.55 3.47 -6.26
C THR A 66 -3.28 2.92 -7.65
N LEU A 67 -4.28 2.27 -8.23
CA LEU A 67 -4.31 1.85 -9.63
C LEU A 67 -5.21 2.80 -10.42
N VAL A 68 -4.79 3.18 -11.62
CA VAL A 68 -5.59 3.95 -12.58
C VAL A 68 -5.51 3.27 -13.93
N CYS A 69 -6.67 2.92 -14.49
CA CYS A 69 -6.76 2.24 -15.78
C CYS A 69 -7.25 3.23 -16.83
N LEU A 70 -6.50 3.39 -17.90
CA LEU A 70 -6.81 4.31 -19.00
C LEU A 70 -6.90 3.56 -20.33
N PRO A 71 -7.72 4.01 -21.28
CA PRO A 71 -7.82 3.36 -22.59
C PRO A 71 -6.50 3.41 -23.36
N SER A 72 -6.25 2.36 -24.12
CA SER A 72 -5.12 2.24 -25.04
C SER A 72 -5.60 1.74 -26.41
N ASN A 73 -4.72 1.71 -27.40
CA ASN A 73 -5.03 1.18 -28.73
C ASN A 73 -5.38 -0.32 -28.75
N VAL A 74 -4.97 -1.08 -27.73
CA VAL A 74 -5.16 -2.54 -27.65
C VAL A 74 -5.96 -3.00 -26.42
N GLY A 75 -6.53 -2.06 -25.67
CA GLY A 75 -7.25 -2.34 -24.42
C GLY A 75 -7.05 -1.22 -23.42
N ALA A 76 -6.27 -1.49 -22.37
CA ALA A 76 -6.02 -0.54 -21.30
C ALA A 76 -4.56 -0.53 -20.86
N VAL A 77 -4.15 0.62 -20.34
CA VAL A 77 -2.90 0.80 -19.60
C VAL A 77 -3.24 0.91 -18.11
N VAL A 78 -2.60 0.11 -17.28
CA VAL A 78 -2.76 0.12 -15.83
C VAL A 78 -1.56 0.82 -15.22
N TYR A 79 -1.78 2.01 -14.66
CA TYR A 79 -0.79 2.75 -13.91
C TYR A 79 -0.92 2.44 -12.42
N ALA A 80 0.20 2.27 -11.72
CA ALA A 80 0.23 2.03 -10.28
C ALA A 80 1.12 3.04 -9.57
N ASN A 81 0.63 3.56 -8.45
CA ASN A 81 1.43 4.33 -7.50
C ASN A 81 1.29 3.69 -6.11
N ALA A 82 2.38 3.64 -5.34
CA ALA A 82 2.37 3.11 -3.99
C ALA A 82 3.06 4.09 -3.05
N LEU A 83 2.38 4.41 -1.94
CA LEU A 83 2.90 5.25 -0.87
C LEU A 83 3.07 4.41 0.38
N GLN A 84 4.23 4.52 1.01
CA GLN A 84 4.49 3.92 2.31
C GLN A 84 4.51 5.02 3.37
N THR A 85 3.57 4.94 4.31
CA THR A 85 3.46 5.89 5.43
C THR A 85 3.92 5.22 6.71
N ARG A 86 4.83 5.84 7.45
CA ARG A 86 5.34 5.34 8.72
C ARG A 86 4.74 6.14 9.88
N PHE A 87 4.34 5.43 10.93
CA PHE A 87 3.77 5.97 12.15
C PHE A 87 4.58 5.49 13.36
N ALA A 88 4.77 6.37 14.35
CA ALA A 88 5.43 6.02 15.62
C ALA A 88 4.58 6.50 16.80
N LEU A 89 4.67 5.80 17.93
CA LEU A 89 4.09 6.29 19.18
C LEU A 89 4.84 7.54 19.66
N LYS A 90 4.08 8.60 19.96
CA LYS A 90 4.57 9.78 20.66
C LYS A 90 3.85 9.86 22.00
N ALA A 91 4.62 9.81 23.09
CA ALA A 91 4.12 10.09 24.42
C ALA A 91 3.69 11.56 24.50
N ALA A 92 2.43 11.81 24.85
CA ALA A 92 1.91 13.15 25.05
C ALA A 92 2.32 13.69 26.43
N SER A 93 3.37 14.51 26.50
CA SER A 93 3.74 15.23 27.72
C SER A 93 2.76 16.36 27.98
N THR A 94 1.71 16.11 28.76
CA THR A 94 0.76 17.14 29.20
C THR A 94 1.23 17.70 30.55
N SER A 95 2.02 18.78 30.57
CA SER A 95 2.33 19.45 31.84
C SER A 95 1.15 20.33 32.27
N THR A 96 0.31 19.83 33.16
CA THR A 96 -0.72 20.63 33.85
C THR A 96 -0.25 20.91 35.27
N GLY A 97 0.63 21.89 35.40
CA GLY A 97 0.94 22.51 36.69
C GLY A 97 0.00 23.69 36.90
N VAL A 98 -1.05 23.51 37.70
CA VAL A 98 -1.84 24.62 38.24
C VAL A 98 -1.62 24.65 39.74
N SER A 99 -0.73 25.53 40.19
CA SER A 99 -0.54 25.84 41.60
C SER A 99 -1.61 26.84 42.04
N VAL A 100 -2.65 26.35 42.73
CA VAL A 100 -3.57 27.22 43.48
C VAL A 100 -3.08 27.28 44.92
N ALA A 101 -2.63 28.46 45.36
CA ALA A 101 -2.37 28.72 46.77
C ALA A 101 -3.72 28.80 47.50
N GLY A 102 -4.13 27.70 48.14
CA GLY A 102 -5.31 27.69 49.00
C GLY A 102 -6.00 26.33 49.08
N LEU A 103 -5.70 25.60 50.16
CA LEU A 103 -6.57 24.63 50.86
C LEU A 103 -7.37 23.64 49.98
N GLY A 104 -6.86 22.41 49.86
CA GLY A 104 -7.66 21.22 49.53
C GLY A 104 -7.15 20.44 48.31
N SER A 105 -6.35 19.39 48.53
CA SER A 105 -5.96 18.46 47.47
C SER A 105 -7.05 17.41 47.24
N ILE A 106 -7.72 17.45 46.09
CA ILE A 106 -8.55 16.33 45.63
C ILE A 106 -7.67 15.33 44.88
N SER A 107 -7.78 14.06 45.20
CA SER A 107 -6.98 12.98 44.61
C SER A 107 -7.75 12.25 43.49
N LEU A 108 -7.01 11.93 42.41
CA LEU A 108 -7.28 10.99 41.30
C LEU A 108 -8.20 11.49 40.17
N PRO A 109 -7.77 11.32 38.90
CA PRO A 109 -7.78 9.99 38.29
C PRO A 109 -6.47 9.59 37.57
N TRP A 110 -6.35 8.29 37.34
CA TRP A 110 -5.32 7.61 36.55
C TRP A 110 -4.81 8.44 35.37
N SER A 111 -3.52 8.78 35.39
CA SER A 111 -2.81 9.20 34.19
C SER A 111 -2.69 7.98 33.29
N ALA A 112 -3.68 7.79 32.41
CA ALA A 112 -3.45 7.00 31.21
C ALA A 112 -2.51 7.85 30.34
N ASP A 113 -1.25 7.46 30.24
CA ASP A 113 -0.35 7.96 29.20
C ASP A 113 -1.09 7.86 27.88
N LYS A 114 -1.49 9.01 27.31
CA LYS A 114 -2.14 9.05 25.99
C LYS A 114 -1.04 8.88 24.96
N GLU A 115 -0.66 7.63 24.71
CA GLU A 115 0.20 7.27 23.61
C GLU A 115 -0.60 7.41 22.31
N ALA A 116 -0.12 8.24 21.38
CA ALA A 116 -0.76 8.45 20.09
C ALA A 116 0.20 8.12 18.95
N MET A 117 -0.28 7.41 17.93
CA MET A 117 0.48 7.21 16.70
C MET A 117 0.49 8.50 15.89
N VAL A 118 1.66 9.05 15.65
CA VAL A 118 1.85 10.22 14.78
C VAL A 118 2.52 9.78 13.48
N LYS A 119 2.09 10.35 12.36
CA LYS A 119 2.75 10.16 11.06
C LYS A 119 4.15 10.78 11.15
N VAL A 120 5.17 9.95 10.96
CA VAL A 120 6.59 10.35 11.06
C VAL A 120 7.28 10.44 9.69
N GLY A 121 6.71 9.81 8.66
CA GLY A 121 7.25 9.89 7.30
C GLY A 121 6.30 9.29 6.28
N GLU A 122 6.47 9.70 5.03
CA GLU A 122 5.78 9.14 3.87
C GLU A 122 6.68 9.22 2.65
N GLU A 123 6.76 8.13 1.91
CA GLU A 123 7.61 7.99 0.73
C GLU A 123 6.89 7.22 -0.37
N THR A 124 7.15 7.59 -1.62
CA THR A 124 6.74 6.78 -2.76
C THR A 124 7.62 5.53 -2.82
N VAL A 125 7.02 4.36 -2.98
CA VAL A 125 7.76 3.13 -3.24
C VAL A 125 8.36 3.23 -4.64
N THR A 126 9.68 3.20 -4.74
CA THR A 126 10.41 3.33 -6.02
C THR A 126 11.03 2.01 -6.49
N ASP A 127 10.92 0.95 -5.68
CA ASP A 127 11.46 -0.38 -5.99
C ASP A 127 10.76 -1.00 -7.23
N PRO A 128 11.46 -1.20 -8.36
CA PRO A 128 10.87 -1.81 -9.54
C PRO A 128 10.39 -3.25 -9.31
N ASP A 129 11.02 -4.00 -8.40
CA ASP A 129 10.61 -5.37 -8.08
C ASP A 129 9.25 -5.43 -7.39
N PHE A 130 8.91 -4.40 -6.62
CA PHE A 130 7.58 -4.27 -6.03
C PHE A 130 6.50 -4.24 -7.10
N TYR A 131 6.66 -3.37 -8.11
CA TYR A 131 5.69 -3.24 -9.19
C TYR A 131 5.64 -4.46 -10.10
N ARG A 132 6.79 -5.08 -10.39
CA ARG A 132 6.85 -6.35 -11.14
C ARG A 132 5.97 -7.42 -10.50
N ARG A 133 6.07 -7.61 -9.18
CA ARG A 133 5.25 -8.61 -8.46
C ARG A 133 3.76 -8.26 -8.47
N LEU A 134 3.42 -6.98 -8.32
CA LEU A 134 2.03 -6.52 -8.38
C LEU A 134 1.42 -6.78 -9.77
N PHE A 135 2.13 -6.41 -10.83
CA PHE A 135 1.64 -6.58 -12.19
C PHE A 135 1.60 -8.04 -12.63
N ALA A 136 2.58 -8.85 -12.26
CA ALA A 136 2.54 -10.30 -12.51
C ALA A 136 1.29 -10.95 -11.90
N LEU A 137 0.85 -10.50 -10.72
CA LEU A 137 -0.40 -10.99 -10.10
C LEU A 137 -1.65 -10.54 -10.87
N ILE A 138 -1.68 -9.29 -11.35
CA ILE A 138 -2.79 -8.78 -12.17
C ILE A 138 -2.89 -9.54 -13.49
N GLU A 139 -1.76 -9.76 -14.16
CA GLU A 139 -1.66 -10.51 -15.43
C GLU A 139 -2.06 -11.98 -15.26
N ALA A 140 -1.66 -12.60 -14.15
CA ALA A 140 -2.09 -13.96 -13.81
C ALA A 140 -3.63 -14.07 -13.67
N LEU A 141 -4.28 -13.03 -13.13
CA LEU A 141 -5.75 -12.98 -13.03
C LEU A 141 -6.42 -12.63 -14.37
N ASP A 142 -5.72 -11.99 -15.30
CA ASP A 142 -6.21 -11.76 -16.67
C ASP A 142 -6.31 -13.08 -17.46
N GLY A 143 -5.51 -14.08 -17.07
CA GLY A 143 -5.34 -15.34 -17.80
C GLY A 143 -4.29 -15.26 -18.89
N THR A 144 -3.49 -14.19 -18.92
CA THR A 144 -2.41 -13.97 -19.89
C THR A 144 -1.08 -14.58 -19.44
N SER A 145 -1.01 -15.16 -18.23
CA SER A 145 0.16 -15.92 -17.77
C SER A 145 0.25 -17.29 -18.45
N VAL A 146 0.78 -17.30 -19.68
CA VAL A 146 1.32 -18.52 -20.28
C VAL A 146 2.61 -18.90 -19.52
N GLY A 147 2.50 -19.87 -18.61
CA GLY A 147 3.53 -20.87 -18.31
C GLY A 147 4.80 -20.43 -17.59
N THR A 148 4.81 -20.56 -16.26
CA THR A 148 6.01 -20.94 -15.47
C THR A 148 5.67 -22.06 -14.47
N ALA A 149 5.03 -23.11 -14.99
CA ALA A 149 4.86 -24.38 -14.28
C ALA A 149 5.16 -25.54 -15.23
N ASP A 150 6.38 -25.57 -15.77
CA ASP A 150 7.01 -26.84 -16.15
C ASP A 150 7.64 -27.41 -14.87
N LEU A 151 6.81 -28.12 -14.11
CA LEU A 151 7.26 -28.97 -13.02
C LEU A 151 7.99 -30.13 -13.68
N GLY A 152 9.32 -30.10 -13.58
CA GLY A 152 10.20 -31.18 -13.99
C GLY A 152 9.69 -32.52 -13.48
N SER A 153 9.21 -33.35 -14.41
CA SER A 153 9.03 -34.77 -14.17
C SER A 153 10.42 -35.39 -14.06
N ALA A 154 10.89 -35.55 -12.82
CA ALA A 154 11.97 -36.47 -12.52
C ALA A 154 11.46 -37.89 -12.78
N GLU A 155 11.80 -38.43 -13.95
CA GLU A 155 11.61 -39.83 -14.30
C GLU A 155 12.54 -40.68 -13.43
N VAL A 156 11.96 -41.56 -12.60
CA VAL A 156 12.70 -42.54 -11.78
C VAL A 156 12.96 -43.76 -12.67
N PRO A 157 14.22 -44.12 -12.97
CA PRO A 157 14.50 -45.35 -13.71
C PRO A 157 14.26 -46.58 -12.82
N ARG A 158 13.73 -47.63 -13.44
CA ARG A 158 13.56 -48.97 -12.84
C ARG A 158 14.89 -49.68 -12.63
#